data_AF-A0A2N6EH87-F1
#
_entry.id   AF-A0A2N6EH87-F1
#
_cell.length_a   1.000
_cell.length_b   1.000
_cell.length_c   1.000
_cell.angle_alpha   90.00
_cell.angle_beta   90.00
_cell.angle_gamma   90.00
#
_symmetry.space_group_name_H-M   'P 1'
#
loop_
_entity.id
_entity.type
_entity.pdbx_description
1 polymer ?
#
loop_
_entity_poly.entity_id
_entity_poly.type
_entity_poly.pdbx_seq_one_letter_code
_entity_poly.pdbx_strand_id
1 'polypeptide(L)'
;MCLIAVLLVWLTLALSGCNQVTRHKVLTTLFDGVPSLPPVDEMCIEYTEQLAAAPTEASVQAAADLAASAPKKLSHHRPFMEKRCSDCHAQDKPENEGFVAPKRDLCFVCHDKSLIAGSNVHGPVAVGDCLACHLPHDSKNASLLIFPNGSLCANCHQEQRLASSMHQTLAERHVSCTECHDPHAGDTHYFLK
;
A
#
# COMPACT_ATOMS: atom_id res chain seq x y z
N MET A 1 35.01 31.75 -15.87
CA MET A 1 34.10 31.75 -14.70
C MET A 1 32.70 31.21 -15.03
N CYS A 2 32.11 31.54 -16.20
CA CYS A 2 30.76 31.07 -16.57
C CYS A 2 30.67 29.54 -16.83
N LEU A 3 31.65 28.93 -17.51
CA LEU A 3 31.63 27.48 -17.80
C LEU A 3 31.66 26.59 -16.54
N ILE A 4 32.42 27.00 -15.51
CA ILE A 4 32.57 26.23 -14.27
C ILE A 4 31.27 26.29 -13.46
N ALA A 5 30.59 27.43 -13.43
CA ALA A 5 29.29 27.57 -12.79
C ALA A 5 28.22 26.72 -13.48
N VAL A 6 28.23 26.64 -14.82
CA VAL A 6 27.32 25.77 -15.58
C VAL A 6 27.57 24.29 -15.28
N LEU A 7 28.84 23.84 -15.26
CA LEU A 7 29.20 22.46 -14.91
C LEU A 7 28.81 22.10 -13.47
N LEU A 8 28.98 23.02 -12.52
CA LEU A 8 28.58 22.80 -11.12
C LEU A 8 27.05 22.71 -10.96
N VAL A 9 26.29 23.51 -11.70
CA VAL A 9 24.81 23.44 -11.71
C VAL A 9 24.31 22.13 -12.33
N TRP A 10 24.95 21.65 -13.41
CA TRP A 10 24.64 20.34 -13.98
C TRP A 10 24.99 19.19 -13.04
N LEU A 11 26.12 19.29 -12.34
CA LEU A 11 26.55 18.29 -11.36
C LEU A 11 25.59 18.22 -10.16
N THR A 12 25.11 19.37 -9.65
CA THR A 12 24.14 19.39 -8.56
C THR A 12 22.77 18.88 -8.98
N LEU A 13 22.29 19.17 -10.19
CA LEU A 13 21.05 18.60 -10.74
C LEU A 13 21.13 17.08 -10.95
N ALA A 14 22.27 16.56 -11.42
CA ALA A 14 22.46 15.12 -11.60
C ALA A 14 22.52 14.34 -10.27
N LEU A 15 23.00 14.97 -9.20
CA LEU A 15 23.12 14.37 -7.87
C LEU A 15 21.85 14.51 -7.00
N SER A 16 20.90 15.36 -7.38
CA SER A 16 19.69 15.67 -6.59
C SER A 16 18.40 15.02 -7.09
N GLY A 17 18.46 14.10 -8.06
CA GLY A 17 17.30 13.32 -8.48
C GLY A 17 16.83 12.38 -7.37
N CYS A 18 15.73 12.72 -6.68
CA CYS A 18 15.17 11.98 -5.55
C CYS A 18 14.63 10.57 -5.85
N ASN A 19 14.62 10.14 -7.12
CA ASN A 19 14.10 8.82 -7.51
C ASN A 19 15.25 7.93 -7.99
N GLN A 20 15.49 6.82 -7.28
CA GLN A 20 16.58 5.88 -7.55
C GLN A 20 16.54 5.30 -8.97
N VAL A 21 15.34 5.04 -9.50
CA VAL A 21 15.13 4.52 -10.87
C VAL A 21 15.46 5.59 -11.91
N THR A 22 15.00 6.82 -11.67
CA THR A 22 15.28 7.95 -12.58
C THR A 22 16.77 8.28 -12.60
N ARG A 23 17.42 8.29 -11.42
CA ARG A 23 18.87 8.48 -11.29
C ARG A 23 19.63 7.38 -12.03
N HIS A 24 19.25 6.12 -11.87
CA HIS A 24 19.89 5.01 -12.59
C HIS A 24 19.76 5.17 -14.11
N LYS A 25 18.58 5.54 -14.62
CA LYS A 25 18.33 5.77 -16.05
C LYS A 25 19.13 6.94 -16.63
N VAL A 26 19.29 8.02 -15.85
CA VAL A 26 20.15 9.16 -16.22
C VAL A 26 21.62 8.76 -16.22
N LEU A 27 22.05 7.98 -15.22
CA LEU A 27 23.43 7.52 -15.13
C LEU A 27 23.78 6.56 -16.27
N THR A 28 22.90 5.62 -16.63
CA THR A 28 23.14 4.67 -17.73
C THR A 28 23.12 5.32 -19.11
N THR A 29 22.49 6.50 -19.25
CA THR A 29 22.51 7.27 -20.51
C THR A 29 23.75 8.15 -20.65
N LEU A 30 24.37 8.55 -19.53
CA LEU A 30 25.52 9.45 -19.51
C LEU A 30 26.85 8.71 -19.33
N PHE A 31 26.86 7.57 -18.66
CA PHE A 31 28.07 6.83 -18.31
C PHE A 31 27.99 5.39 -18.83
N ASP A 32 28.87 5.07 -19.78
CA ASP A 32 29.12 3.70 -20.21
C ASP A 32 29.86 2.96 -19.10
N GLY A 33 29.16 2.03 -18.42
CA GLY A 33 29.71 1.24 -17.31
C GLY A 33 28.90 1.26 -16.02
N VAL A 34 27.73 1.91 -16.01
CA VAL A 34 26.80 1.80 -14.88
C VAL A 34 26.26 0.37 -14.82
N PRO A 35 26.46 -0.37 -13.70
CA PRO A 35 25.97 -1.74 -13.57
C PRO A 35 24.45 -1.78 -13.76
N SER A 36 23.95 -2.71 -14.57
CA SER A 36 22.51 -2.91 -14.72
C SER A 36 21.88 -3.22 -13.36
N LEU A 37 20.66 -2.74 -13.13
CA LEU A 37 19.90 -3.16 -11.96
C LEU A 37 19.81 -4.70 -11.92
N PRO A 38 19.91 -5.32 -10.73
CA PRO A 38 19.74 -6.74 -10.61
C PRO A 38 18.36 -7.15 -11.18
N PRO A 39 18.25 -8.36 -11.72
CA PRO A 39 16.95 -8.99 -11.98
C PRO A 39 16.03 -8.83 -10.77
N VAL A 40 14.73 -8.64 -11.01
CA VAL A 40 13.76 -8.39 -9.94
C VAL A 40 13.76 -9.55 -8.92
N ASP A 41 13.93 -10.77 -9.41
CA ASP A 41 14.15 -11.97 -8.62
C ASP A 41 15.37 -11.88 -7.69
N GLU A 42 16.50 -11.33 -8.13
CA GLU A 42 17.68 -11.12 -7.27
C GLU A 42 17.46 -10.05 -6.19
N MET A 43 16.79 -8.93 -6.52
CA MET A 43 16.43 -7.92 -5.50
C MET A 43 15.49 -8.50 -4.43
N CYS A 44 14.66 -9.48 -4.82
CA CYS A 44 13.78 -10.18 -3.89
C CYS A 44 14.52 -11.24 -3.09
N ILE A 45 15.58 -11.85 -3.61
CA ILE A 45 16.44 -12.77 -2.85
C ILE A 45 17.02 -12.04 -1.64
N GLU A 46 17.62 -10.86 -1.81
CA GLU A 46 18.18 -10.12 -0.69
C GLU A 46 17.11 -9.79 0.38
N TYR A 47 15.95 -9.29 -0.02
CA TYR A 47 14.83 -9.02 0.90
C TYR A 47 14.32 -10.29 1.58
N THR A 48 14.16 -11.38 0.84
CA THR A 48 13.69 -12.67 1.38
C THR A 48 14.75 -13.39 2.21
N GLU A 49 16.03 -13.18 1.97
CA GLU A 49 17.15 -13.65 2.79
C GLU A 49 17.25 -12.83 4.08
N GLN A 50 17.06 -11.51 4.00
CA GLN A 50 16.92 -10.63 5.18
C GLN A 50 15.71 -11.04 6.04
N LEU A 51 14.59 -11.44 5.43
CA LEU A 51 13.45 -12.03 6.15
C LEU A 51 13.73 -13.46 6.66
N ALA A 52 14.51 -14.25 5.91
CA ALA A 52 14.90 -15.61 6.30
C ALA A 52 16.00 -15.64 7.39
N ALA A 53 16.66 -14.51 7.65
CA ALA A 53 17.70 -14.38 8.68
C ALA A 53 17.18 -14.51 10.12
N ALA A 54 15.88 -14.81 10.35
CA ALA A 54 15.41 -15.99 11.11
C ALA A 54 13.90 -15.91 11.40
N PRO A 55 13.14 -16.98 11.15
CA PRO A 55 12.53 -17.72 12.27
C PRO A 55 12.84 -19.22 12.22
N THR A 56 13.24 -19.82 13.35
CA THR A 56 13.27 -21.29 13.53
C THR A 56 11.87 -21.89 13.40
N GLU A 57 11.75 -23.19 13.10
CA GLU A 57 10.44 -23.89 13.09
C GLU A 57 9.62 -23.64 14.37
N ALA A 58 10.31 -23.53 15.52
CA ALA A 58 9.70 -23.19 16.79
C ALA A 58 9.11 -21.77 16.83
N SER A 59 9.71 -20.80 16.14
CA SER A 59 9.17 -19.43 16.04
C SER A 59 8.08 -19.27 14.98
N VAL A 60 8.05 -20.11 13.94
CA VAL A 60 6.92 -20.20 13.00
C VAL A 60 5.70 -20.78 13.72
N GLN A 61 5.88 -21.86 14.49
CA GLN A 61 4.82 -22.45 15.30
C GLN A 61 4.37 -21.49 16.40
N ALA A 62 5.30 -20.80 17.09
CA ALA A 62 4.92 -19.80 18.08
C ALA A 62 4.16 -18.62 17.47
N ALA A 63 4.51 -18.16 16.26
CA ALA A 63 3.77 -17.12 15.55
C ALA A 63 2.37 -17.58 15.13
N ALA A 64 2.23 -18.83 14.68
CA ALA A 64 0.93 -19.44 14.38
C ALA A 64 0.06 -19.58 15.64
N ASP A 65 0.64 -20.02 16.76
CA ASP A 65 -0.04 -20.15 18.04
C ASP A 65 -0.39 -18.77 18.64
N LEU A 66 0.46 -17.76 18.46
CA LEU A 66 0.18 -16.36 18.79
C LEU A 66 -0.93 -15.78 17.91
N ALA A 67 -0.95 -16.07 16.61
CA ALA A 67 -2.02 -15.65 15.70
C ALA A 67 -3.35 -16.34 16.02
N ALA A 68 -3.31 -17.61 16.44
CA ALA A 68 -4.49 -18.39 16.84
C ALA A 68 -5.02 -18.00 18.24
N SER A 69 -4.15 -17.52 19.13
CA SER A 69 -4.49 -17.12 20.51
C SER A 69 -4.68 -15.61 20.69
N ALA A 70 -4.31 -14.78 19.71
CA ALA A 70 -4.53 -13.35 19.76
C ALA A 70 -6.03 -13.05 19.81
N PRO A 71 -6.52 -12.30 20.82
CA PRO A 71 -7.90 -11.84 20.80
C PRO A 71 -8.11 -11.01 19.54
N LYS A 72 -9.12 -11.35 18.72
CA LYS A 72 -9.53 -10.54 17.57
C LYS A 72 -9.91 -9.15 18.09
N LYS A 73 -8.93 -8.25 18.12
CA LYS A 73 -9.11 -6.88 18.59
C LYS A 73 -10.00 -6.21 17.54
N LEU A 74 -11.27 -5.95 17.90
CA LEU A 74 -12.16 -5.22 17.02
C LEU A 74 -11.50 -3.89 16.65
N SER A 75 -11.44 -3.61 15.35
CA SER A 75 -11.09 -2.32 14.83
C SER A 75 -12.32 -1.44 14.90
N HIS A 76 -12.20 -0.29 15.53
CA HIS A 76 -13.31 0.63 15.68
C HIS A 76 -12.95 1.97 15.06
N HIS A 77 -13.88 2.54 14.29
CA HIS A 77 -13.74 3.87 13.75
C HIS A 77 -14.01 4.88 14.86
N ARG A 78 -13.09 5.83 15.09
CA ARG A 78 -13.16 6.71 16.26
C ARG A 78 -14.49 7.50 16.34
N PRO A 79 -14.97 8.16 15.27
CA PRO A 79 -16.28 8.82 15.27
C PRO A 79 -17.44 7.91 15.71
N PHE A 80 -17.42 6.63 15.34
CA PHE A 80 -18.46 5.67 15.72
C PHE A 80 -18.41 5.35 17.22
N MET A 81 -17.22 5.09 17.77
CA MET A 81 -17.04 4.85 19.21
C MET A 81 -17.43 6.05 20.07
N GLU A 82 -17.19 7.25 19.56
CA GLU A 82 -17.57 8.53 20.19
C GLU A 82 -19.06 8.86 20.01
N LYS A 83 -19.83 8.01 19.32
CA LYS A 83 -21.26 8.19 19.00
C LYS A 83 -21.55 9.50 18.23
N ARG A 84 -20.60 9.92 17.40
CA ARG A 84 -20.70 11.15 16.58
C ARG A 84 -21.38 10.85 15.25
N CYS A 85 -22.58 10.28 15.31
CA CYS A 85 -23.30 9.80 14.12
C CYS A 85 -23.56 10.91 13.10
N SER A 86 -23.82 12.14 13.59
CA SER A 86 -24.10 13.32 12.78
C SER A 86 -22.91 13.85 11.98
N ASP A 87 -21.70 13.35 12.23
CA ASP A 87 -20.53 13.73 11.43
C ASP A 87 -20.54 13.06 10.06
N CYS A 88 -21.32 11.98 9.92
CA CYS A 88 -21.48 11.24 8.67
C CYS A 88 -22.92 11.23 8.18
N HIS A 89 -23.90 11.07 9.08
CA HIS A 89 -25.32 10.92 8.77
C HIS A 89 -26.09 12.22 8.96
N ALA A 90 -27.00 12.52 8.03
CA ALA A 90 -27.90 13.65 8.15
C ALA A 90 -29.00 13.37 9.20
N GLN A 91 -29.21 14.28 10.15
CA GLN A 91 -30.14 14.09 11.28
C GLN A 91 -31.63 14.07 10.85
N ASP A 92 -31.95 14.64 9.69
CA ASP A 92 -33.31 14.75 9.15
C ASP A 92 -33.71 13.56 8.26
N LYS A 93 -32.81 12.59 8.09
CA LYS A 93 -33.01 11.40 7.28
C LYS A 93 -32.72 10.13 8.09
N PRO A 94 -33.32 8.98 7.72
CA PRO A 94 -32.89 7.70 8.24
C PRO A 94 -31.38 7.53 7.98
N GLU A 95 -30.68 6.91 8.94
CA GLU A 95 -29.23 6.72 8.93
C GLU A 95 -28.73 6.08 7.62
N ASN A 96 -29.54 5.27 6.95
CA ASN A 96 -29.17 4.58 5.71
C ASN A 96 -29.37 5.41 4.43
N GLU A 97 -29.96 6.60 4.52
CA GLU A 97 -30.43 7.37 3.36
C GLU A 97 -29.89 8.81 3.29
N GLY A 98 -29.28 9.34 4.35
CA GLY A 98 -28.72 10.69 4.38
C GLY A 98 -27.27 10.73 4.86
N PHE A 99 -26.37 11.28 4.04
CA PHE A 99 -24.99 11.60 4.41
C PHE A 99 -24.78 13.12 4.38
N VAL A 100 -23.89 13.64 5.24
CA VAL A 100 -23.56 15.07 5.27
C VAL A 100 -22.77 15.56 4.06
N ALA A 101 -22.22 14.62 3.27
CA ALA A 101 -21.54 14.86 2.01
C ALA A 101 -21.81 13.67 1.05
N PRO A 102 -21.60 13.83 -0.26
CA PRO A 102 -21.66 12.70 -1.20
C PRO A 102 -20.74 11.55 -0.75
N LYS A 103 -21.20 10.29 -0.89
CA LYS A 103 -20.45 9.10 -0.41
C LYS A 103 -18.96 9.09 -0.80
N ARG A 104 -18.65 9.48 -2.05
CA ARG A 104 -17.27 9.54 -2.59
C ARG A 104 -16.38 10.56 -1.89
N ASP A 105 -16.97 11.59 -1.30
CA ASP A 105 -16.26 12.72 -0.66
C ASP A 105 -16.34 12.64 0.87
N LEU A 106 -17.27 11.84 1.42
CA LEU A 106 -17.60 11.78 2.83
C LEU A 106 -16.38 11.45 3.70
N CYS A 107 -15.58 10.48 3.30
CA CYS A 107 -14.38 10.07 4.04
C CYS A 107 -13.37 11.23 4.11
N PHE A 108 -13.28 12.05 3.06
CA PHE A 108 -12.36 13.16 2.96
C PHE A 108 -12.80 14.43 3.71
N VAL A 109 -13.97 14.40 4.37
CA VAL A 109 -14.34 15.44 5.34
C VAL A 109 -13.32 15.49 6.49
N CYS A 110 -12.75 14.34 6.85
CA CYS A 110 -11.77 14.21 7.92
C CYS A 110 -10.45 13.59 7.44
N HIS A 111 -10.48 12.66 6.50
CA HIS A 111 -9.27 12.01 6.00
C HIS A 111 -8.62 12.84 4.91
N ASP A 112 -7.29 12.95 4.96
CA ASP A 112 -6.55 13.74 3.99
C ASP A 112 -6.55 13.06 2.61
N LYS A 113 -6.66 13.84 1.54
CA LYS A 113 -6.64 13.32 0.16
C LYS A 113 -5.27 12.77 -0.24
N SER A 114 -4.21 13.04 0.53
CA SER A 114 -2.91 12.38 0.39
C SER A 114 -2.98 10.85 0.51
N LEU A 115 -4.03 10.29 1.13
CA LEU A 115 -4.26 8.84 1.12
C LEU A 115 -4.37 8.26 -0.30
N ILE A 116 -4.69 9.08 -1.28
CA ILE A 116 -4.80 8.71 -2.69
C ILE A 116 -3.79 9.47 -3.56
N ALA A 117 -2.75 10.04 -2.95
CA ALA A 117 -1.69 10.73 -3.67
C ALA A 117 -0.75 9.71 -4.32
N GLY A 118 -1.06 9.35 -5.55
CA GLY A 118 -0.19 8.56 -6.41
C GLY A 118 -0.60 8.73 -7.86
N SER A 119 0.34 8.57 -8.78
CA SER A 119 0.04 8.64 -10.22
C SER A 119 -0.90 7.52 -10.69
N ASN A 120 -0.97 6.40 -9.95
CA ASN A 120 -1.83 5.27 -10.24
C ASN A 120 -2.70 4.98 -9.01
N VAL A 121 -3.96 5.43 -9.05
CA VAL A 121 -4.94 5.17 -7.98
C VAL A 121 -5.64 3.84 -8.23
N HIS A 122 -5.80 3.03 -7.18
CA HIS A 122 -6.48 1.74 -7.27
C HIS A 122 -7.96 1.92 -7.67
N GLY A 123 -8.50 1.01 -8.50
CA GLY A 123 -9.79 1.19 -9.18
C GLY A 123 -10.97 1.60 -8.27
N PRO A 124 -11.29 0.83 -7.21
CA PRO A 124 -12.34 1.19 -6.25
C PRO A 124 -12.12 2.56 -5.59
N VAL A 125 -10.86 2.89 -5.30
CA VAL A 125 -10.48 4.15 -4.65
C VAL A 125 -10.60 5.33 -5.62
N ALA A 126 -10.23 5.13 -6.89
CA ALA A 126 -10.34 6.14 -7.94
C ALA A 126 -11.77 6.60 -8.20
N VAL A 127 -12.76 5.74 -7.93
CA VAL A 127 -14.19 6.07 -8.04
C VAL A 127 -14.84 6.48 -6.71
N GLY A 128 -14.05 6.53 -5.62
CA GLY A 128 -14.50 6.90 -4.29
C GLY A 128 -15.33 5.82 -3.58
N ASP A 129 -15.15 4.55 -3.94
CA ASP A 129 -15.81 3.41 -3.31
C ASP A 129 -14.98 2.84 -2.14
N CYS A 130 -14.79 3.66 -1.11
CA CYS A 130 -14.04 3.28 0.08
C CYS A 130 -14.64 2.06 0.81
N LEU A 131 -15.95 1.87 0.67
CA LEU A 131 -16.73 0.82 1.34
C LEU A 131 -16.59 -0.55 0.67
N ALA A 132 -16.01 -0.61 -0.53
CA ALA A 132 -15.62 -1.87 -1.15
C ALA A 132 -14.58 -2.63 -0.30
N CYS A 133 -13.85 -1.94 0.58
CA CYS A 133 -12.83 -2.53 1.44
C CYS A 133 -13.02 -2.22 2.93
N HIS A 134 -13.59 -1.07 3.29
CA HIS A 134 -13.69 -0.63 4.70
C HIS A 134 -15.13 -0.63 5.25
N LEU A 135 -15.26 -0.93 6.54
CA LEU A 135 -16.46 -0.79 7.36
C LEU A 135 -16.39 0.51 8.19
N PRO A 136 -17.26 1.50 7.96
CA PRO A 136 -17.09 2.84 8.54
C PRO A 136 -17.39 2.94 10.05
N HIS A 137 -17.91 1.86 10.65
CA HIS A 137 -18.27 1.80 12.06
C HIS A 137 -17.27 0.96 12.85
N ASP A 138 -17.29 -0.36 12.61
CA ASP A 138 -16.42 -1.32 13.26
C ASP A 138 -16.18 -2.53 12.35
N SER A 139 -15.06 -3.21 12.59
CA SER A 139 -14.72 -4.46 11.94
C SER A 139 -14.03 -5.40 12.91
N LYS A 140 -14.15 -6.70 12.64
CA LYS A 140 -13.33 -7.74 13.29
C LYS A 140 -11.90 -7.79 12.75
N ASN A 141 -11.63 -7.09 11.64
CA ASN A 141 -10.33 -7.03 10.99
C ASN A 141 -9.68 -5.66 11.25
N ALA A 142 -8.35 -5.63 11.29
CA ALA A 142 -7.58 -4.39 11.43
C ALA A 142 -7.93 -3.38 10.32
N SER A 143 -7.71 -2.09 10.59
CA SER A 143 -7.97 -0.99 9.65
C SER A 143 -9.39 -1.00 9.08
N LEU A 144 -10.37 -1.49 9.85
CA LEU A 144 -11.77 -1.55 9.47
C LEU A 144 -12.06 -2.40 8.22
N LEU A 145 -11.20 -3.35 7.86
CA LEU A 145 -11.39 -4.08 6.60
C LEU A 145 -12.60 -5.03 6.63
N ILE A 146 -13.32 -5.19 5.52
CA ILE A 146 -14.44 -6.14 5.39
C ILE A 146 -13.98 -7.60 5.48
N PHE A 147 -12.73 -7.87 5.08
CA PHE A 147 -12.05 -9.17 5.16
C PHE A 147 -10.65 -9.01 5.77
N PRO A 148 -10.05 -10.08 6.30
CA PRO A 148 -8.63 -10.07 6.65
C PRO A 148 -7.78 -9.68 5.44
N ASN A 149 -6.69 -8.94 5.68
CA ASN A 149 -5.83 -8.41 4.63
C ASN A 149 -5.39 -9.49 3.62
N GLY A 150 -4.96 -10.66 4.11
CA GLY A 150 -4.50 -11.77 3.28
C GLY A 150 -5.54 -12.35 2.31
N SER A 151 -6.84 -12.18 2.56
CA SER A 151 -7.91 -12.68 1.67
C SER A 151 -8.70 -11.58 0.97
N LEU A 152 -8.60 -10.32 1.42
CA LEU A 152 -9.35 -9.20 0.86
C LEU A 152 -9.12 -9.04 -0.64
N CYS A 153 -7.85 -9.01 -1.06
CA CYS A 153 -7.45 -8.76 -2.44
C CYS A 153 -7.96 -9.85 -3.40
N ALA A 154 -7.99 -11.11 -2.93
CA ALA A 154 -8.39 -12.27 -3.73
C ALA A 154 -9.89 -12.30 -4.06
N ASN A 155 -10.71 -11.49 -3.41
CA ASN A 155 -12.14 -11.38 -3.75
C ASN A 155 -12.36 -10.85 -5.17
N CYS A 156 -11.48 -9.95 -5.62
CA CYS A 156 -11.54 -9.38 -6.97
C CYS A 156 -10.42 -9.92 -7.86
N HIS A 157 -9.21 -10.06 -7.31
CA HIS A 157 -8.03 -10.36 -8.09
C HIS A 157 -7.70 -11.86 -8.10
N GLN A 158 -8.35 -12.59 -9.01
CA GLN A 158 -8.22 -14.05 -9.16
C GLN A 158 -7.28 -14.45 -10.30
N GLU A 159 -6.84 -13.47 -11.09
CA GLU A 159 -5.89 -13.65 -12.17
C GLU A 159 -4.47 -13.98 -11.68
N GLN A 160 -3.66 -14.56 -12.55
CA GLN A 160 -2.23 -14.71 -12.31
C GLN A 160 -1.56 -13.34 -12.40
N ARG A 161 -0.86 -12.95 -11.32
CA ARG A 161 -0.10 -11.68 -11.28
C ARG A 161 1.12 -11.75 -12.20
N LEU A 162 1.50 -10.61 -12.76
CA LEU A 162 2.62 -10.48 -13.69
C LEU A 162 3.96 -10.97 -13.09
N ALA A 163 4.20 -10.72 -11.80
CA ALA A 163 5.35 -11.23 -11.06
C ALA A 163 5.03 -12.57 -10.36
N SER A 164 4.65 -13.60 -11.13
CA SER A 164 4.07 -14.82 -10.55
C SER A 164 5.03 -15.61 -9.66
N SER A 165 6.33 -15.66 -10.01
CA SER A 165 7.35 -16.33 -9.17
C SER A 165 7.47 -15.67 -7.80
N MET A 166 7.50 -14.33 -7.76
CA MET A 166 7.54 -13.58 -6.50
C MET A 166 6.29 -13.80 -5.65
N HIS A 167 5.11 -13.66 -6.26
CA HIS A 167 3.86 -13.85 -5.53
C HIS A 167 3.73 -15.27 -4.97
N GLN A 168 4.21 -16.28 -5.71
CA GLN A 168 4.23 -17.66 -5.22
C GLN A 168 5.14 -17.80 -3.99
N THR A 169 6.40 -17.37 -4.08
CA THR A 169 7.34 -17.46 -2.95
C THR A 169 6.89 -16.67 -1.73
N LEU A 170 6.32 -15.47 -1.92
CA LEU A 170 5.81 -14.63 -0.85
C LEU A 170 4.54 -15.20 -0.21
N ALA A 171 3.67 -15.83 -1.01
CA ALA A 171 2.50 -16.54 -0.50
C ALA A 171 2.88 -17.74 0.36
N GLU A 172 3.88 -18.54 -0.07
CA GLU A 172 4.43 -19.66 0.73
C GLU A 172 5.01 -19.17 2.06
N ARG A 173 5.57 -17.97 2.09
CA ARG A 173 6.12 -17.30 3.27
C ARG A 173 5.11 -16.46 4.06
N HIS A 174 3.84 -16.49 3.68
CA HIS A 174 2.74 -15.79 4.37
C HIS A 174 2.93 -14.27 4.47
N VAL A 175 3.66 -13.66 3.53
CA VAL A 175 3.84 -12.20 3.46
C VAL A 175 2.55 -11.55 2.95
N SER A 176 2.07 -10.53 3.66
CA SER A 176 0.84 -9.82 3.27
C SER A 176 1.07 -8.92 2.06
N CYS A 177 0.05 -8.81 1.19
CA CYS A 177 0.08 -7.93 0.01
C CYS A 177 0.48 -6.49 0.37
N THR A 178 -0.01 -5.99 1.51
CA THR A 178 0.21 -4.60 1.92
C THR A 178 1.57 -4.34 2.54
N GLU A 179 2.41 -5.36 2.71
CA GLU A 179 3.81 -5.16 3.13
C GLU A 179 4.65 -4.58 1.99
N CYS A 180 4.21 -4.76 0.75
CA CYS A 180 4.85 -4.19 -0.43
C CYS A 180 3.95 -3.21 -1.18
N HIS A 181 2.63 -3.45 -1.22
CA HIS A 181 1.69 -2.68 -2.04
C HIS A 181 0.81 -1.75 -1.21
N ASP A 182 0.70 -0.48 -1.59
CA ASP A 182 -0.31 0.42 -1.02
C ASP A 182 -1.67 0.20 -1.73
N PRO A 183 -2.73 -0.25 -1.04
CA PRO A 183 -4.01 -0.57 -1.66
C PRO A 183 -4.80 0.66 -2.15
N HIS A 184 -4.35 1.88 -1.84
CA HIS A 184 -4.99 3.12 -2.27
C HIS A 184 -4.37 3.67 -3.56
N ALA A 185 -3.05 3.88 -3.59
CA ALA A 185 -2.36 4.45 -4.73
C ALA A 185 -0.85 4.16 -4.73
N GLY A 186 -0.23 4.20 -5.91
CA GLY A 186 1.21 4.09 -6.05
C GLY A 186 1.75 4.86 -7.26
N ASP A 187 3.06 5.09 -7.28
CA ASP A 187 3.71 5.85 -8.35
C ASP A 187 4.18 5.00 -9.53
N THR A 188 4.04 3.68 -9.42
CA THR A 188 4.50 2.70 -10.39
C THR A 188 3.33 2.06 -11.10
N HIS A 189 3.33 2.18 -12.44
CA HIS A 189 2.34 1.54 -13.29
C HIS A 189 2.45 0.00 -13.15
N TYR A 190 1.32 -0.69 -13.02
CA TYR A 190 1.21 -2.15 -12.72
C TYR A 190 1.66 -2.58 -11.31
N PHE A 191 2.00 -1.64 -10.42
CA PHE A 191 2.35 -2.02 -9.06
C PHE A 191 1.15 -2.51 -8.26
N LEU A 192 -0.07 -2.20 -8.68
CA LEU A 192 -1.31 -2.65 -8.03
C LEU A 192 -2.15 -3.56 -8.95
N LYS A 193 -1.61 -3.95 -10.11
CA LYS A 193 -2.31 -4.78 -11.12
C LYS A 193 -1.34 -5.55 -12.01
#